data_AF-A0A8T5BT66-F1
#
_entry.id   AF-A0A8T5BT66-F1
#
_cell.length_a   1.000
_cell.length_b   1.000
_cell.length_c   1.000
_cell.angle_alpha   90.00
_cell.angle_beta   90.00
_cell.angle_gamma   90.00
#
_symmetry.space_group_name_H-M   'P 1'
#
loop_
_entity.id
_entity.type
_entity.pdbx_description
1 polymer ?
#
loop_
_entity_poly.entity_id
_entity_poly.type
_entity_poly.pdbx_seq_one_letter_code
_entity_poly.pdbx_strand_id
1 'polypeptide(L)' 'YSQFPVGDHTLFVGEVLEAYANRGALAGDVYDIGKTKLVFHVGGDSFATLESKVLRPKI' A
#
# COMPACT_ATOMS: atom_id res chain seq x y z
N TYR A 1 -12.85 12.45 -12.33
CA TYR A 1 -12.90 11.09 -11.75
C TYR A 1 -14.05 10.34 -12.38
N SER A 2 -13.97 9.02 -12.44
CA SER A 2 -15.00 8.13 -13.03
C SER A 2 -15.56 7.18 -11.97
N GLN A 3 -16.82 6.79 -12.11
CA GLN A 3 -17.52 5.88 -11.18
C GLN A 3 -18.16 4.74 -11.96
N PHE A 4 -18.04 3.51 -11.46
CA PHE A 4 -18.59 2.31 -12.11
C PHE A 4 -19.33 1.46 -11.08
N PRO A 5 -20.65 1.24 -11.21
CA PRO A 5 -21.35 0.29 -10.35
C PRO A 5 -20.91 -1.16 -10.68
N VAL A 6 -20.51 -1.92 -9.65
CA VAL A 6 -20.06 -3.31 -9.75
C VAL A 6 -20.72 -4.12 -8.64
N GLY A 7 -21.85 -4.75 -8.97
CA GLY A 7 -22.67 -5.45 -7.98
C GLY A 7 -23.24 -4.50 -6.93
N ASP A 8 -22.94 -4.77 -5.66
CA ASP A 8 -23.32 -3.97 -4.50
C ASP A 8 -22.31 -2.85 -4.15
N HIS A 9 -21.22 -2.73 -4.91
CA HIS A 9 -20.20 -1.69 -4.71
C HIS A 9 -20.11 -0.73 -5.90
N THR A 10 -19.45 0.41 -5.69
CA THR A 10 -19.07 1.34 -6.76
C THR A 10 -17.55 1.44 -6.79
N LEU A 11 -16.95 1.16 -7.95
CA LEU A 11 -15.53 1.37 -8.21
C LEU A 11 -15.29 2.83 -8.62
N PHE A 12 -14.39 3.51 -7.92
CA PHE A 12 -13.98 4.88 -8.22
C PHE A 12 -12.60 4.88 -8.86
N VAL A 13 -12.44 5.62 -9.97
CA VAL A 13 -11.16 5.80 -10.67
C VAL A 13 -10.81 7.29 -10.68
N GLY A 14 -9.70 7.64 -10.03
CA GLY A 14 -9.20 9.01 -9.90
C GLY A 14 -7.73 9.11 -10.33
N GLU A 15 -7.35 10.28 -10.84
CA GLU A 15 -5.97 10.63 -11.13
C GLU A 15 -5.26 11.07 -9.83
N VAL A 16 -4.07 10.52 -9.57
CA VAL A 16 -3.24 10.95 -8.44
C VAL A 16 -2.55 12.26 -8.82
N LEU A 17 -2.98 13.36 -8.21
CA LEU A 17 -2.40 14.69 -8.47
C LEU A 17 -1.11 14.91 -7.68
N GLU A 18 -1.07 14.43 -6.43
CA GLU A 18 0.05 14.58 -5.52
C GLU A 18 0.12 13.40 -4.55
N ALA A 19 1.32 13.08 -4.05
CA ALA A 19 1.55 12.05 -3.06
C ALA A 19 2.46 12.57 -1.94
N TYR A 20 2.09 12.24 -0.70
CA TYR A 20 2.77 12.69 0.51
C TYR A 20 3.28 11.49 1.28
N ALA A 21 4.52 11.55 1.75
CA ALA A 21 5.14 10.50 2.53
C ALA A 21 6.00 11.07 3.65
N ASN A 22 6.05 10.34 4.78
CA ASN A 22 6.97 10.66 5.85
C ASN A 22 8.41 10.56 5.34
N ARG A 23 9.29 11.44 5.83
CA ARG A 23 10.71 11.39 5.47
C ARG A 23 11.29 10.01 5.81
N GLY A 24 11.91 9.37 4.83
CA GLY A 24 12.49 8.03 4.98
C GLY A 24 11.49 6.88 4.89
N ALA A 25 10.23 7.13 4.52
CA ALA A 25 9.25 6.07 4.22
C ALA A 25 9.64 5.25 2.98
N LEU A 26 10.44 5.83 2.09
CA LEU A 26 10.95 5.17 0.89
C LEU A 26 12.46 4.93 1.03
N ALA A 27 12.90 3.78 0.55
CA ALA A 27 14.30 3.41 0.35
C ALA A 27 14.53 3.24 -1.17
N GLY A 28 14.81 4.35 -1.85
CA GLY A 28 14.87 4.39 -3.31
C GLY A 28 13.47 4.44 -3.92
N ASP A 29 13.18 3.51 -4.82
CA ASP A 29 11.90 3.35 -5.53
C ASP A 29 10.88 2.47 -4.79
N VAL A 30 11.23 1.95 -3.62
CA VAL A 30 10.39 1.05 -2.82
C VAL A 30 10.18 1.56 -1.40
N TYR A 31 9.17 1.04 -0.71
CA TYR A 31 8.98 1.30 0.72
C TYR A 31 10.13 0.77 1.57
N ASP A 32 10.55 1.57 2.55
CA ASP A 32 11.30 1.07 3.70
C ASP A 32 10.31 0.36 4.64
N ILE A 33 10.11 -0.94 4.45
CA ILE A 33 9.19 -1.76 5.26
C ILE A 33 9.64 -1.92 6.72
N GLY A 34 10.88 -1.55 7.03
CA GLY A 34 11.39 -1.42 8.40
C GLY A 34 10.73 -0.28 9.15
N LYS A 35 10.55 0.86 8.48
CA LYS A 35 10.00 2.09 9.06
C LYS A 35 8.51 2.26 8.83
N THR A 36 8.05 1.95 7.63
CA THR A 36 6.66 2.25 7.21
C THR A 36 5.63 1.33 7.82
N LYS A 37 6.00 0.08 8.12
CA LYS A 37 5.12 -0.93 8.75
C LYS A 37 3.71 -0.93 8.15
N LEU A 38 3.64 -1.12 6.84
CA LEU A 38 2.38 -1.15 6.08
C LEU A 38 1.37 -2.09 6.74
N VAL A 39 0.13 -1.64 6.87
CA VAL A 39 -0.95 -2.37 7.52
C VAL A 39 -1.72 -3.18 6.49
N PHE A 40 -1.85 -4.48 6.73
CA PHE A 40 -2.61 -5.40 5.92
C PHE A 40 -3.83 -5.87 6.71
N HIS A 41 -5.01 -5.75 6.11
CA HIS A 41 -6.24 -6.29 6.69
C HIS A 41 -6.29 -7.79 6.47
N VAL A 42 -6.45 -8.56 7.55
CA VAL A 42 -6.54 -10.03 7.51
C VAL A 42 -8.00 -10.49 7.46
N GLY A 43 -8.89 -9.73 8.10
CA GLY A 43 -10.31 -10.04 8.21
C GLY A 43 -10.84 -9.70 9.60
N GLY A 44 -12.14 -9.39 9.70
CA GLY A 44 -12.73 -8.91 10.96
C GLY A 44 -11.99 -7.68 11.49
N ASP A 45 -11.63 -7.73 12.77
CA ASP A 45 -10.84 -6.71 13.49
C ASP A 45 -9.32 -7.01 13.52
N SER A 46 -8.86 -7.98 12.72
CA SER A 46 -7.47 -8.44 12.72
C SER A 46 -6.63 -7.80 11.61
N PHE A 47 -5.43 -7.35 11.99
CA PHE A 47 -4.49 -6.66 11.11
C PHE A 47 -3.07 -7.21 11.30
N ALA A 48 -2.25 -7.08 10.26
CA ALA A 48 -0.86 -7.51 10.27
C ALA A 48 0.07 -6.45 9.63
N THR A 49 1.36 -6.57 9.93
CA THR A 49 2.45 -5.93 9.19
C THR A 49 3.43 -7.00 8.75
N LEU A 50 4.23 -6.71 7.73
CA LEU A 50 5.30 -7.61 7.29
C LEU A 50 6.49 -7.63 8.26
N GLU A 51 7.17 -8.78 8.32
CA GLU A 51 8.54 -8.84 8.80
C GLU A 51 9.41 -7.91 7.94
N SER A 52 10.36 -7.20 8.55
CA SER A 52 11.20 -6.22 7.86
C SER A 52 12.35 -6.87 7.07
N LYS A 53 12.02 -7.92 6.32
CA LYS A 53 12.94 -8.71 5.50
C LYS A 53 12.52 -8.62 4.04
N VAL A 54 13.42 -8.08 3.21
CA VAL A 54 13.24 -7.99 1.76
C VAL A 54 14.15 -9.02 1.10
N LEU A 55 13.57 -9.94 0.33
CA LEU A 55 14.32 -10.86 -0.51
C LEU A 55 14.46 -10.26 -1.91
N ARG A 56 15.69 -10.19 -2.43
CA ARG A 56 15.98 -9.72 -3.80
C ARG A 56 16.54 -10.90 -4.60
N PRO A 57 15.76 -11.48 -5.52
CA PRO A 57 16.28 -12.51 -6.41
C PRO A 57 17.44 -11.96 -7.24
N LYS A 58 18.46 -12.79 -7.48
CA LYS A 58 19.47 -12.53 -8.50
C LYS A 58 19.11 -13.37 -9.72
N ILE A 59 19.08 -12.73 -10.89
CA ILE A 59 19.07 -13.43 -12.18
C ILE A 59 20.47 -13.97 -12.42
#